data_AF-A1TRP3-F1
#
_entry.id   AF-A1TRP3-F1
#
_cell.length_a   1.000
_cell.length_b   1.000
_cell.length_c   1.000
_cell.angle_alpha   90.00
_cell.angle_beta   90.00
_cell.angle_gamma   90.00
#
_symmetry.space_group_name_H-M   'P 1'
#
loop_
_entity.id
_entity.type
_entity.pdbx_description
1 polymer ?
#
loop_
_entity_poly.entity_id
_entity_poly.type
_entity_poly.pdbx_seq_one_letter_code
_entity_poly.pdbx_strand_id
1 'polypeptide(L)'
;MSSIQQQPGDPLLEFRLAYLRAIAKSWYEPEYRDTLLRQKDIQPLLAKDFGMTTQWPWLDVALLRSDNPLDQTLWKPELTAGWIGLDDAFEIVFPEAPADRAAEALASYYQLFPTLMGATADARDEEHVPPGMVGGALPTGLGIPGGDPGSLLAFGGVVLRAIALAWQSKEFRDELLNPGCADAAPLLSQWLGYNNPFNFSIRFTPNKSLTWDAGKGCWNQLNPDGSKIKNRIVLNYPNAPEARDFWPISLTSYNNTGSAYPFTC
;
A
#
# COMPACT_ATOMS: atom_id res chain seq x y z
N MET A 1 -35.91 -10.84 -16.35
CA MET A 1 -35.19 -10.53 -15.09
C MET A 1 -33.79 -10.13 -15.47
N SER A 2 -33.56 -8.83 -15.67
CA SER A 2 -32.22 -8.32 -16.00
C SER A 2 -31.39 -8.32 -14.72
N SER A 3 -30.38 -9.18 -14.66
CA SER A 3 -29.32 -9.06 -13.67
C SER A 3 -28.64 -7.71 -13.91
N ILE A 4 -28.88 -6.75 -13.01
CA ILE A 4 -28.04 -5.57 -12.92
C ILE A 4 -26.68 -6.08 -12.46
N GLN A 5 -25.77 -6.33 -13.41
CA GLN A 5 -24.35 -6.41 -13.10
C GLN A 5 -23.99 -5.03 -12.54
N GLN A 6 -23.90 -4.93 -11.21
CA GLN A 6 -23.24 -3.79 -10.58
C GLN A 6 -21.85 -3.74 -11.18
N GLN A 7 -21.56 -2.70 -11.96
CA GLN A 7 -20.17 -2.39 -12.26
C GLN A 7 -19.48 -2.21 -10.91
N PRO A 8 -18.39 -2.93 -10.62
CA PRO A 8 -17.63 -2.66 -9.41
C PRO A 8 -17.27 -1.18 -9.43
N GLY A 9 -17.56 -0.47 -8.33
CA GLY A 9 -17.14 0.92 -8.19
C GLY A 9 -15.61 1.00 -8.30
N ASP A 10 -15.07 2.18 -8.57
CA ASP A 10 -13.62 2.37 -8.52
C ASP A 10 -13.12 1.90 -7.13
N PRO A 11 -12.35 0.80 -7.05
CA PRO A 11 -11.94 0.21 -5.77
C PRO A 11 -11.19 1.20 -4.89
N LEU A 12 -10.46 2.12 -5.54
CA LEU A 12 -9.75 3.18 -4.86
C LEU A 12 -10.73 4.16 -4.20
N LEU A 13 -11.75 4.59 -4.94
CA LEU A 13 -12.77 5.50 -4.43
C LEU A 13 -13.59 4.87 -3.30
N GLU A 14 -13.96 3.59 -3.42
CA GLU A 14 -14.64 2.83 -2.37
C GLU A 14 -13.81 2.80 -1.08
N PHE A 15 -12.54 2.43 -1.20
CA PHE A 15 -11.61 2.41 -0.06
C PHE A 15 -11.46 3.79 0.57
N ARG A 16 -11.28 4.85 -0.23
CA ARG A 16 -11.17 6.24 0.26
C ARG A 16 -12.34 6.67 1.11
N LEU A 17 -13.55 6.43 0.62
CA LEU A 17 -14.78 6.79 1.32
C LEU A 17 -14.91 6.01 2.64
N ALA A 18 -14.64 4.70 2.61
CA ALA A 18 -14.68 3.87 3.81
C ALA A 18 -13.60 4.29 4.83
N TYR A 19 -12.38 4.55 4.37
CA TYR A 19 -11.26 5.01 5.17
C TYR A 19 -11.55 6.36 5.84
N LEU A 20 -12.03 7.34 5.08
CA LEU A 20 -12.34 8.67 5.63
C LEU A 20 -13.44 8.60 6.70
N ARG A 21 -14.46 7.75 6.49
CA ARG A 21 -15.52 7.48 7.48
C ARG A 21 -14.98 6.78 8.73
N ALA A 22 -14.02 5.87 8.57
CA ALA A 22 -13.34 5.21 9.69
C ALA A 22 -12.53 6.21 10.53
N ILE A 23 -11.76 7.09 9.88
CA ILE A 23 -11.03 8.17 10.56
C ILE A 23 -12.00 9.07 11.32
N ALA A 24 -13.06 9.54 10.66
CA ALA A 24 -14.06 10.39 11.31
C ALA A 24 -14.67 9.71 12.55
N LYS A 25 -15.07 8.44 12.45
CA LYS A 25 -15.61 7.66 13.58
C LYS A 25 -14.59 7.51 14.70
N SER A 26 -13.33 7.22 14.35
CA SER A 26 -12.24 7.03 15.30
C SER A 26 -11.90 8.29 16.11
N TRP A 27 -12.19 9.48 15.59
CA TRP A 27 -12.04 10.73 16.32
C TRP A 27 -13.09 10.87 17.44
N TYR A 28 -14.31 10.40 17.21
CA TYR A 28 -15.37 10.41 18.23
C TYR A 28 -15.30 9.24 19.21
N GLU A 29 -14.83 8.07 18.75
CA GLU A 29 -14.90 6.81 19.49
C GLU A 29 -13.49 6.24 19.75
N PRO A 30 -12.89 6.46 20.95
CA PRO A 30 -11.55 5.96 21.28
C PRO A 30 -11.41 4.43 21.18
N GLU A 31 -12.43 3.68 21.59
CA GLU A 31 -12.42 2.21 21.48
C GLU A 31 -12.38 1.73 20.02
N TYR A 32 -13.07 2.46 19.13
CA TYR A 32 -13.03 2.22 17.70
C TYR A 32 -11.63 2.52 17.13
N ARG A 33 -11.05 3.67 17.50
CA ARG A 33 -9.69 4.04 17.12
C ARG A 33 -8.68 2.97 17.52
N ASP A 34 -8.73 2.51 18.76
CA ASP A 34 -7.77 1.52 19.25
C ASP A 34 -7.97 0.15 18.56
N THR A 35 -9.20 -0.17 18.16
CA THR A 35 -9.49 -1.36 17.35
C THR A 35 -8.96 -1.21 15.93
N LEU A 36 -9.13 -0.04 15.32
CA LEU A 36 -8.66 0.30 13.98
C LEU A 36 -7.12 0.27 13.90
N LEU A 37 -6.42 0.88 14.87
CA LEU A 37 -4.95 0.92 14.95
C LEU A 37 -4.30 -0.45 15.23
N ARG A 38 -5.04 -1.42 15.77
CA ARG A 38 -4.54 -2.79 16.02
C ARG A 38 -4.64 -3.71 14.82
N GLN A 39 -5.35 -3.32 13.76
CA GLN A 39 -5.49 -4.18 12.58
C GLN A 39 -4.16 -4.26 11.82
N LYS A 40 -3.78 -5.49 11.44
CA LYS A 40 -2.70 -5.69 10.46
C LYS A 40 -3.13 -5.25 9.07
N ASP A 41 -4.40 -5.45 8.75
CA ASP A 41 -5.07 -5.00 7.53
C ASP A 41 -6.46 -4.45 7.89
N ILE A 42 -6.70 -3.18 7.59
CA ILE A 42 -7.96 -2.50 7.92
C ILE A 42 -9.08 -2.84 6.94
N GLN A 43 -8.77 -3.38 5.75
CA GLN A 43 -9.75 -3.58 4.68
C GLN A 43 -10.98 -4.42 5.11
N PRO A 44 -10.84 -5.54 5.85
CA PRO A 44 -12.00 -6.30 6.31
C PRO A 44 -12.87 -5.52 7.31
N LEU A 45 -12.24 -4.73 8.19
CA LEU A 45 -12.96 -3.87 9.13
C LEU A 45 -13.74 -2.78 8.39
N LEU A 46 -13.13 -2.17 7.37
CA LEU A 46 -13.78 -1.16 6.53
C LEU A 46 -14.96 -1.75 5.73
N ALA A 47 -14.80 -2.96 5.19
CA ALA A 47 -15.87 -3.69 4.50
C ALA A 47 -17.05 -3.94 5.43
N LYS A 48 -16.78 -4.43 6.63
CA LYS A 48 -17.81 -4.70 7.65
C LYS A 48 -18.55 -3.45 8.09
N ASP A 49 -17.83 -2.37 8.40
CA ASP A 49 -18.42 -1.20 9.05
C ASP A 49 -19.00 -0.17 8.07
N PHE A 50 -18.46 -0.09 6.86
CA PHE A 50 -18.79 0.95 5.89
C PHE A 50 -19.27 0.41 4.53
N GLY A 51 -19.36 -0.91 4.36
CA GLY A 51 -19.95 -1.55 3.18
C GLY A 51 -19.04 -1.55 1.96
N MET A 52 -17.72 -1.51 2.14
CA MET A 52 -16.75 -1.66 1.05
C MET A 52 -16.91 -3.02 0.39
N THR A 53 -17.13 -3.04 -0.93
CA THR A 53 -17.36 -4.26 -1.71
C THR A 53 -16.12 -4.80 -2.38
N THR A 54 -15.05 -4.02 -2.43
CA THR A 54 -13.80 -4.39 -3.09
C THR A 54 -12.63 -4.37 -2.11
N GLN A 55 -11.73 -5.36 -2.21
CA GLN A 55 -10.50 -5.44 -1.41
C GLN A 55 -9.30 -5.82 -2.28
N TRP A 56 -8.09 -5.61 -1.76
CA TRP A 56 -6.82 -6.08 -2.32
C TRP A 56 -6.30 -7.28 -1.53
N PRO A 57 -6.45 -8.53 -2.02
CA PRO A 57 -6.06 -9.72 -1.26
C PRO A 57 -4.54 -9.86 -1.05
N TRP A 58 -3.74 -9.19 -1.87
CA TRP A 58 -2.28 -9.26 -1.86
C TRP A 58 -1.61 -8.03 -1.21
N LEU A 59 -2.43 -7.19 -0.57
CA LEU A 59 -2.02 -5.98 0.11
C LEU A 59 -2.61 -5.98 1.52
N ASP A 60 -1.80 -5.67 2.51
CA ASP A 60 -2.29 -5.24 3.82
C ASP A 60 -2.25 -3.71 3.88
N VAL A 61 -3.32 -3.08 4.37
CA VAL A 61 -3.33 -1.64 4.66
C VAL A 61 -3.41 -1.44 6.16
N ALA A 62 -2.37 -0.86 6.76
CA ALA A 62 -2.28 -0.66 8.20
C ALA A 62 -2.24 0.83 8.55
N LEU A 63 -2.66 1.15 9.77
CA LEU A 63 -2.52 2.49 10.34
C LEU A 63 -1.47 2.48 11.43
N LEU A 64 -0.62 3.51 11.42
CA LEU A 64 0.39 3.74 12.44
C LEU A 64 0.13 5.09 13.12
N ARG A 65 0.18 5.09 14.45
CA ARG A 65 0.18 6.31 15.25
C ARG A 65 1.44 6.32 16.09
N SER A 66 2.33 7.28 15.87
CA SER A 66 3.56 7.38 16.67
C SER A 66 3.24 7.72 18.13
N ASP A 67 3.96 7.06 19.04
CA ASP A 67 3.93 7.39 20.48
C ASP A 67 4.68 8.70 20.77
N ASN A 68 5.62 9.11 19.90
CA ASN A 68 6.29 10.40 19.98
C ASN A 68 5.39 11.51 19.42
N PRO A 69 4.98 12.51 20.23
CA PRO A 69 4.12 13.60 19.76
C PRO A 69 4.69 14.42 18.60
N LEU A 70 6.02 14.45 18.44
CA LEU A 70 6.66 15.18 17.33
C LEU A 70 6.50 14.49 15.98
N ASP A 71 6.28 13.18 15.99
CA ASP A 71 6.14 12.35 14.79
C ASP A 71 4.66 12.06 14.46
N GLN A 72 3.74 12.61 15.26
CA GLN A 72 2.31 12.42 15.04
C GLN A 72 1.80 13.25 13.88
N THR A 73 0.88 12.65 13.11
CA THR A 73 0.15 13.38 12.08
C THR A 73 -0.86 14.31 12.72
N LEU A 74 -0.63 15.62 12.59
CA LEU A 74 -1.34 16.69 13.28
C LEU A 74 -1.76 17.77 12.30
N TRP A 75 -2.94 18.33 12.49
CA TRP A 75 -3.43 19.46 11.72
C TRP A 75 -2.92 20.77 12.33
N LYS A 76 -2.14 21.54 11.55
CA LYS A 76 -1.52 22.82 11.97
C LYS A 76 -1.82 23.92 10.93
N PRO A 77 -3.07 24.41 10.86
CA PRO A 77 -3.50 25.35 9.83
C PRO A 77 -2.77 26.69 9.91
N GLU A 78 -2.40 27.14 11.11
CA GLU A 78 -1.74 28.43 11.33
C GLU A 78 -0.25 28.41 10.97
N LEU A 79 0.38 27.23 10.94
CA LEU A 79 1.82 27.08 10.71
C LEU A 79 2.16 26.60 9.31
N THR A 80 1.42 25.61 8.80
CA THR A 80 1.71 24.96 7.51
C THR A 80 0.50 24.90 6.58
N ALA A 81 -0.59 25.60 6.93
CA ALA A 81 -1.86 25.58 6.18
C ALA A 81 -2.47 24.18 5.98
N GLY A 82 -2.07 23.17 6.77
CA GLY A 82 -2.53 21.80 6.55
C GLY A 82 -2.02 20.79 7.59
N TRP A 83 -1.91 19.54 7.15
CA TRP A 83 -1.41 18.42 7.96
C TRP A 83 0.11 18.36 7.93
N ILE A 84 0.71 18.04 9.07
CA ILE A 84 2.12 17.68 9.20
C ILE A 84 2.22 16.29 9.82
N GLY A 85 3.28 15.54 9.53
CA GLY A 85 3.50 14.21 10.10
C GLY A 85 4.68 13.52 9.41
N LEU A 86 4.88 12.25 9.76
CA LEU A 86 5.77 11.37 9.00
C LEU A 86 5.14 11.02 7.64
N ASP A 87 6.00 10.66 6.69
CA ASP A 87 5.58 10.11 5.42
C ASP A 87 4.97 8.71 5.61
N ASP A 88 4.00 8.39 4.78
CA ASP A 88 3.46 7.03 4.69
C ASP A 88 4.54 6.09 4.14
N ALA A 89 4.31 4.78 4.25
CA ALA A 89 5.29 3.79 3.80
C ALA A 89 4.66 2.76 2.87
N PHE A 90 5.38 2.44 1.80
CA PHE A 90 5.12 1.28 0.97
C PHE A 90 6.17 0.20 1.28
N GLU A 91 5.74 -0.88 1.93
CA GLU A 91 6.55 -2.03 2.29
C GLU A 91 6.38 -3.12 1.23
N ILE A 92 7.43 -3.34 0.45
CA ILE A 92 7.49 -4.32 -0.64
C ILE A 92 8.15 -5.58 -0.11
N VAL A 93 7.49 -6.72 -0.25
CA VAL A 93 8.09 -8.01 0.10
C VAL A 93 9.12 -8.39 -0.95
N PHE A 94 10.37 -8.56 -0.53
CA PHE A 94 11.45 -8.93 -1.42
C PHE A 94 11.60 -10.46 -1.51
N PRO A 95 11.51 -11.06 -2.72
CA PRO A 95 11.60 -12.50 -2.92
C PRO A 95 13.03 -13.02 -2.85
N GLU A 96 13.19 -14.31 -2.50
CA GLU A 96 14.49 -14.97 -2.66
C GLU A 96 14.89 -15.09 -4.13
N ALA A 97 16.19 -15.03 -4.38
CA ALA A 97 16.73 -15.15 -5.73
C ALA A 97 16.41 -16.55 -6.29
N PRO A 98 15.76 -16.65 -7.46
CA PRO A 98 15.50 -17.93 -8.10
C PRO A 98 16.81 -18.63 -8.48
N ALA A 99 16.91 -19.94 -8.21
CA ALA A 99 18.05 -20.74 -8.63
C ALA A 99 18.03 -21.04 -10.15
N ASP A 100 16.84 -21.09 -10.74
CA ASP A 100 16.62 -21.33 -12.17
C ASP A 100 15.47 -20.45 -12.68
N ARG A 101 15.49 -20.14 -13.99
CA ARG A 101 14.47 -19.36 -14.71
C ARG A 101 14.13 -18.00 -14.08
N ALA A 102 15.14 -17.26 -13.64
CA ALA A 102 14.95 -15.97 -12.96
C ALA A 102 14.10 -14.94 -13.74
N ALA A 103 14.17 -14.92 -15.07
CA ALA A 103 13.34 -14.04 -15.89
C ALA A 103 11.84 -14.40 -15.84
N GLU A 104 11.52 -15.69 -15.89
CA GLU A 104 10.15 -16.20 -15.75
C GLU A 104 9.62 -15.91 -14.34
N ALA A 105 10.45 -16.14 -13.32
CA ALA A 105 10.14 -15.84 -11.94
C ALA A 105 9.83 -14.34 -11.73
N LEU A 106 10.62 -13.44 -12.32
CA LEU A 106 10.39 -12.00 -12.23
C LEU A 106 9.06 -11.58 -12.88
N ALA A 107 8.74 -12.13 -14.06
CA ALA A 107 7.47 -11.88 -14.73
C ALA A 107 6.29 -12.40 -13.90
N SER A 108 6.41 -13.59 -13.29
CA SER A 108 5.40 -14.14 -12.38
C SER A 108 5.25 -13.31 -11.10
N TYR A 109 6.34 -12.75 -10.56
CA TYR A 109 6.27 -11.82 -9.43
C TYR A 109 5.46 -10.58 -9.79
N TYR A 110 5.69 -10.02 -10.98
CA TYR A 110 4.90 -8.89 -11.47
C TYR A 110 3.42 -9.22 -11.65
N GLN A 111 3.09 -10.46 -12.00
CA GLN A 111 1.70 -10.92 -12.11
C GLN A 111 0.98 -10.93 -10.74
N LEU A 112 1.71 -11.17 -9.65
CA LEU A 112 1.18 -11.06 -8.28
C LEU A 112 1.01 -9.59 -7.87
N PHE A 113 1.93 -8.74 -8.30
CA PHE A 113 2.04 -7.35 -7.84
C PHE A 113 2.11 -6.31 -8.99
N PRO A 114 1.16 -6.29 -9.95
CA PRO A 114 1.26 -5.47 -11.17
C PRO A 114 1.20 -3.96 -10.93
N THR A 115 0.69 -3.53 -9.76
CA THR A 115 0.69 -2.15 -9.25
C THR A 115 1.25 -2.07 -7.83
N LEU A 116 1.92 -3.15 -7.39
CA LEU A 116 2.31 -3.44 -6.01
C LEU A 116 1.16 -3.64 -5.00
N MET A 117 -0.04 -3.14 -5.31
CA MET A 117 -1.27 -3.39 -4.54
C MET A 117 -1.92 -4.74 -4.89
N GLY A 118 -1.55 -5.33 -6.04
CA GLY A 118 -2.19 -6.55 -6.54
C GLY A 118 -3.52 -6.29 -7.24
N ALA A 119 -4.13 -7.36 -7.74
CA ALA A 119 -5.49 -7.31 -8.29
C ALA A 119 -6.52 -7.16 -7.16
N THR A 120 -7.65 -6.54 -7.47
CA THR A 120 -8.78 -6.44 -6.55
C THR A 120 -9.69 -7.66 -6.62
N ALA A 121 -10.42 -7.92 -5.53
CA ALA A 121 -11.40 -8.97 -5.40
C ALA A 121 -12.69 -8.43 -4.76
N ASP A 122 -13.83 -9.10 -4.98
CA ASP A 122 -15.02 -8.86 -4.17
C ASP A 122 -14.70 -9.22 -2.71
N ALA A 123 -15.00 -8.31 -1.79
CA ALA A 123 -14.81 -8.47 -0.36
C ALA A 123 -15.52 -9.71 0.22
N ARG A 124 -16.51 -10.25 -0.51
CA ARG A 124 -17.28 -11.45 -0.11
C ARG A 124 -16.67 -12.76 -0.59
N ASP A 125 -15.73 -12.72 -1.55
CA ASP A 125 -15.16 -13.89 -2.23
C ASP A 125 -13.62 -13.96 -2.07
N GLU A 126 -13.12 -13.75 -0.84
CA GLU A 126 -11.68 -13.76 -0.48
C GLU A 126 -10.92 -15.05 -0.90
N GLU A 127 -11.65 -16.16 -1.14
CA GLU A 127 -11.08 -17.49 -1.40
C GLU A 127 -10.70 -17.76 -2.87
N HIS A 128 -11.16 -16.97 -3.86
CA HIS A 128 -11.17 -17.45 -5.25
C HIS A 128 -10.56 -16.55 -6.33
N VAL A 129 -9.63 -15.66 -6.00
CA VAL A 129 -8.84 -14.98 -7.05
C VAL A 129 -7.57 -15.77 -7.37
N PRO A 130 -7.55 -16.58 -8.45
CA PRO A 130 -6.33 -17.22 -8.87
C PRO A 130 -5.28 -16.16 -9.24
N PRO A 131 -4.00 -16.40 -8.91
CA PRO A 131 -2.90 -15.59 -9.42
C PRO A 131 -3.00 -15.49 -10.94
N GLY A 132 -3.17 -14.29 -11.48
CA GLY A 132 -3.16 -14.07 -12.91
C GLY A 132 -4.48 -13.79 -13.63
N MET A 133 -5.61 -13.69 -12.95
CA MET A 133 -6.68 -12.86 -13.50
C MET A 133 -6.19 -11.40 -13.45
N VAL A 134 -5.87 -10.84 -14.62
CA VAL A 134 -5.76 -9.39 -14.81
C VAL A 134 -7.17 -8.83 -14.64
N GLY A 135 -7.71 -8.87 -13.42
CA GLY A 135 -8.81 -8.02 -13.02
C GLY A 135 -8.35 -6.59 -13.27
N GLY A 136 -9.13 -5.84 -14.04
CA GLY A 136 -8.71 -4.60 -14.70
C GLY A 136 -7.70 -3.84 -13.85
N ALA A 137 -6.45 -3.80 -14.32
CA ALA A 137 -5.42 -2.99 -13.69
C ALA A 137 -6.04 -1.61 -13.48
N LEU A 138 -6.08 -1.15 -12.22
CA LEU A 138 -6.63 0.16 -11.89
C LEU A 138 -6.12 1.19 -12.90
N PRO A 139 -6.93 2.21 -13.25
CA PRO A 139 -6.37 3.40 -13.86
C PRO A 139 -5.17 3.80 -13.02
N THR A 140 -4.00 3.80 -13.64
CA THR A 140 -2.72 3.88 -12.95
C THR A 140 -2.51 5.27 -12.30
N GLY A 141 -3.49 6.16 -12.47
CA GLY A 141 -3.65 7.38 -11.70
C GLY A 141 -4.37 7.09 -10.39
N LEU A 142 -3.61 6.98 -9.30
CA LEU A 142 -4.12 7.04 -7.93
C LEU A 142 -4.75 8.40 -7.58
N GLY A 143 -5.17 9.23 -8.53
CA GLY A 143 -5.56 10.62 -8.29
C GLY A 143 -4.51 11.44 -7.56
N ILE A 144 -3.24 10.99 -7.51
CA ILE A 144 -2.16 11.65 -6.79
C ILE A 144 -1.70 12.86 -7.63
N PRO A 145 -1.86 14.10 -7.13
CA PRO A 145 -1.31 15.29 -7.79
C PRO A 145 0.21 15.18 -7.93
N GLY A 146 0.72 15.07 -9.16
CA GLY A 146 2.15 14.93 -9.47
C GLY A 146 2.59 13.53 -9.92
N GLY A 147 1.74 12.51 -9.74
CA GLY A 147 1.87 11.22 -10.43
C GLY A 147 0.97 11.23 -11.67
N ASP A 148 1.56 11.23 -12.86
CA ASP A 148 0.77 10.92 -14.05
C ASP A 148 0.14 9.52 -13.90
N PRO A 149 -0.90 9.17 -14.67
CA PRO A 149 -1.41 7.81 -14.63
C PRO A 149 -0.28 6.80 -14.84
N GLY A 150 0.77 7.04 -15.61
CA GLY A 150 1.88 6.09 -15.74
C GLY A 150 2.69 5.81 -14.47
N SER A 151 2.60 6.64 -13.42
CA SER A 151 3.59 6.70 -12.35
C SER A 151 3.64 5.47 -11.45
N LEU A 152 2.50 4.85 -11.13
CA LEU A 152 2.49 3.59 -10.38
C LEU A 152 2.98 2.39 -11.21
N LEU A 153 2.62 2.36 -12.49
CA LEU A 153 3.07 1.31 -13.40
C LEU A 153 4.59 1.42 -13.63
N ALA A 154 5.07 2.65 -13.78
CA ALA A 154 6.49 2.96 -13.83
C ALA A 154 7.19 2.54 -12.53
N PHE A 155 6.57 2.79 -11.37
CA PHE A 155 7.09 2.35 -10.09
C PHE A 155 7.16 0.81 -9.99
N GLY A 156 6.13 0.09 -10.42
CA GLY A 156 6.15 -1.38 -10.53
C GLY A 156 7.33 -1.88 -11.39
N GLY A 157 7.57 -1.23 -12.53
CA GLY A 157 8.74 -1.51 -13.37
C GLY A 157 10.09 -1.25 -12.67
N VAL A 158 10.19 -0.16 -11.91
CA VAL A 158 11.38 0.16 -11.10
C VAL A 158 11.62 -0.90 -10.03
N VAL A 159 10.56 -1.37 -9.35
CA VAL A 159 10.65 -2.44 -8.35
C VAL A 159 11.15 -3.74 -8.97
N LEU A 160 10.65 -4.14 -10.15
CA LEU A 160 11.18 -5.32 -10.84
C LEU A 160 12.66 -5.20 -11.19
N ARG A 161 13.08 -4.01 -11.67
CA ARG A 161 14.49 -3.75 -11.98
C ARG A 161 15.35 -3.77 -10.72
N ALA A 162 14.86 -3.23 -9.60
CA ALA A 162 15.52 -3.30 -8.30
C ALA A 162 15.69 -4.75 -7.83
N ILE A 163 14.64 -5.57 -7.90
CA ILE A 163 14.69 -6.99 -7.55
C ILE A 163 15.71 -7.72 -8.42
N ALA A 164 15.64 -7.55 -9.74
CA ALA A 164 16.56 -8.18 -10.67
C ALA A 164 18.02 -7.75 -10.43
N LEU A 165 18.25 -6.47 -10.16
CA LEU A 165 19.58 -5.95 -9.84
C LEU A 165 20.11 -6.51 -8.51
N ALA A 166 19.27 -6.58 -7.48
CA ALA A 166 19.64 -7.14 -6.17
C ALA A 166 19.88 -8.66 -6.22
N TRP A 167 19.33 -9.39 -7.20
CA TRP A 167 19.71 -10.78 -7.43
C TRP A 167 21.12 -10.93 -8.03
N GLN A 168 21.62 -9.91 -8.74
CA GLN A 168 22.92 -9.95 -9.42
C GLN A 168 24.03 -9.23 -8.64
N SER A 169 23.71 -8.12 -7.99
CA SER A 169 24.65 -7.28 -7.25
C SER A 169 24.44 -7.44 -5.75
N LYS A 170 25.42 -8.05 -5.08
CA LYS A 170 25.41 -8.19 -3.62
C LYS A 170 25.48 -6.84 -2.91
N GLU A 171 26.28 -5.91 -3.41
CA GLU A 171 26.40 -4.56 -2.85
C GLU A 171 25.05 -3.84 -2.83
N PHE A 172 24.37 -3.82 -3.98
CA PHE A 172 23.04 -3.22 -4.08
C PHE A 172 22.02 -3.94 -3.19
N ARG A 173 22.06 -5.28 -3.13
CA ARG A 173 21.18 -6.08 -2.26
C ARG A 173 21.36 -5.74 -0.79
N ASP A 174 22.61 -5.66 -0.33
CA ASP A 174 22.93 -5.41 1.07
C ASP A 174 22.50 -3.99 1.49
N GLU A 175 22.61 -3.01 0.59
CA GLU A 175 22.07 -1.65 0.80
C GLU A 175 20.54 -1.62 0.79
N LEU A 176 19.91 -2.25 -0.21
CA LEU A 176 18.46 -2.25 -0.40
C LEU A 176 17.72 -2.94 0.75
N LEU A 177 18.30 -4.02 1.29
CA LEU A 177 17.70 -4.84 2.34
C LEU A 177 18.25 -4.52 3.74
N ASN A 178 18.99 -3.42 3.88
CA ASN A 178 19.50 -2.98 5.17
C ASN A 178 18.32 -2.67 6.12
N PRO A 179 18.20 -3.34 7.29
CA PRO A 179 17.12 -3.07 8.25
C PRO A 179 17.08 -1.63 8.78
N GLY A 180 18.21 -0.90 8.71
CA GLY A 180 18.28 0.51 9.05
C GLY A 180 17.87 1.47 7.93
N CYS A 181 17.56 0.97 6.74
CA CYS A 181 17.07 1.77 5.62
C CYS A 181 15.60 2.14 5.85
N ALA A 182 15.36 3.36 6.34
CA ALA A 182 14.01 3.87 6.56
C ALA A 182 13.26 4.19 5.25
N ASP A 183 14.02 4.53 4.20
CA ASP A 183 13.52 4.85 2.86
C ASP A 183 14.57 4.51 1.78
N ALA A 184 14.17 3.68 0.82
CA ALA A 184 14.98 3.26 -0.33
C ALA A 184 14.91 4.24 -1.50
N ALA A 185 14.08 5.29 -1.47
CA ALA A 185 13.96 6.24 -2.58
C ALA A 185 15.31 6.86 -3.01
N PRO A 186 16.22 7.30 -2.11
CA PRO A 186 17.53 7.81 -2.50
C PRO A 186 18.38 6.74 -3.21
N LEU A 187 18.31 5.50 -2.74
CA LEU A 187 19.01 4.36 -3.32
C LEU A 187 18.49 4.04 -4.74
N LEU A 188 17.17 4.02 -4.92
CA LEU A 188 16.54 3.82 -6.23
C LEU A 188 16.85 4.97 -7.20
N SER A 189 16.96 6.21 -6.70
CA SER A 189 17.40 7.35 -7.51
C SER A 189 18.85 7.19 -7.97
N GLN A 190 19.76 6.88 -7.04
CA GLN A 190 21.17 6.69 -7.35
C GLN A 190 21.44 5.55 -8.33
N TRP A 191 20.81 4.39 -8.12
CA TRP A 191 21.13 3.18 -8.89
C TRP A 191 20.26 3.00 -10.14
N LEU A 192 19.02 3.47 -10.12
CA LEU A 192 18.04 3.25 -11.19
C LEU A 192 17.54 4.54 -11.85
N GLY A 193 17.99 5.71 -11.38
CA GLY A 193 17.54 7.01 -11.89
C GLY A 193 16.08 7.31 -11.56
N TYR A 194 15.48 6.60 -10.60
CA TYR A 194 14.08 6.78 -10.23
C TYR A 194 13.93 7.88 -9.19
N ASN A 195 13.26 8.96 -9.57
CA ASN A 195 12.85 10.01 -8.64
C ASN A 195 11.43 9.68 -8.18
N ASN A 196 11.28 9.36 -6.89
CA ASN A 196 9.98 9.06 -6.30
C ASN A 196 9.07 10.30 -6.39
N PRO A 197 7.98 10.26 -7.16
CA PRO A 197 7.05 11.39 -7.28
C PRO A 197 6.04 11.43 -6.12
N PHE A 198 6.07 10.42 -5.24
CA PHE A 198 5.10 10.23 -4.17
C PHE A 198 5.72 10.57 -2.82
N ASN A 199 4.89 11.06 -1.90
CA ASN A 199 5.31 11.34 -0.53
C ASN A 199 5.16 10.10 0.37
N PHE A 200 5.75 8.99 -0.06
CA PHE A 200 5.89 7.80 0.77
C PHE A 200 7.33 7.31 0.79
N SER A 201 7.74 6.79 1.93
CA SER A 201 8.96 6.01 2.06
C SER A 201 8.79 4.64 1.39
N ILE A 202 9.83 4.16 0.72
CA ILE A 202 9.85 2.86 0.06
C ILE A 202 10.71 1.92 0.89
N ARG A 203 10.18 0.77 1.29
CA ARG A 203 10.92 -0.21 2.10
C ARG A 203 10.86 -1.58 1.48
N PHE A 204 11.99 -2.28 1.44
CA PHE A 204 12.06 -3.65 0.97
C PHE A 204 12.28 -4.59 2.16
N THR A 205 11.35 -5.52 2.37
CA THR A 205 11.41 -6.48 3.48
C THR A 205 11.67 -7.87 2.92
N PRO A 206 12.84 -8.49 3.19
CA PRO A 206 13.13 -9.83 2.71
C PRO A 206 12.18 -10.87 3.31
N ASN A 207 11.61 -11.73 2.47
CA ASN A 207 10.81 -12.87 2.92
C ASN A 207 11.38 -14.18 2.37
N LYS A 208 11.94 -14.99 3.28
CA LYS A 208 12.58 -16.27 2.96
C LYS A 208 11.60 -17.35 2.48
N SER A 209 10.30 -17.17 2.73
CA SER A 209 9.25 -18.08 2.27
C SER A 209 8.79 -17.75 0.85
N LEU A 210 9.06 -16.55 0.33
CA LEU A 210 8.73 -16.20 -1.05
C LEU A 210 9.78 -16.78 -2.02
N THR A 211 9.66 -18.07 -2.30
CA THR A 211 10.59 -18.85 -3.13
C THR A 211 9.96 -19.27 -4.46
N TRP A 212 10.75 -19.32 -5.53
CA TRP A 212 10.30 -19.74 -6.86
C TRP A 212 10.34 -21.27 -7.03
N ASP A 213 9.23 -21.87 -7.47
CA ASP A 213 9.15 -23.27 -7.89
C ASP A 213 9.16 -23.33 -9.43
N ALA A 214 10.33 -23.57 -10.03
CA ALA A 214 10.49 -23.65 -11.47
C ALA A 214 9.77 -24.83 -12.13
N GLY A 215 9.47 -25.89 -11.36
CA GLY A 215 8.72 -27.05 -11.85
C GLY A 215 7.23 -26.74 -12.02
N LYS A 216 6.70 -25.83 -11.20
CA LYS A 216 5.30 -25.38 -11.27
C LYS A 216 5.11 -24.03 -11.97
N GLY A 217 6.18 -23.26 -12.16
CA GLY A 217 6.10 -21.91 -12.72
C GLY A 217 5.38 -20.93 -11.79
N CYS A 218 5.52 -21.10 -10.47
CA CYS A 218 4.85 -20.23 -9.50
C CYS A 218 5.70 -19.95 -8.26
N TRP A 219 5.43 -18.82 -7.62
CA TRP A 219 5.98 -18.48 -6.30
C TRP A 219 5.24 -19.21 -5.18
N ASN A 220 5.95 -19.60 -4.12
CA ASN A 220 5.30 -19.91 -2.85
C ASN A 220 4.74 -18.61 -2.25
N GLN A 221 3.42 -18.59 -2.03
CA GLN A 221 2.68 -17.39 -1.61
C GLN A 221 2.28 -17.43 -0.14
N LEU A 222 2.69 -18.46 0.60
CA LEU A 222 2.31 -18.66 1.99
C LEU A 222 3.54 -18.66 2.90
N ASN A 223 3.41 -17.98 4.03
CA ASN A 223 4.34 -18.09 5.15
C ASN A 223 4.16 -19.47 5.84
N PRO A 224 5.11 -19.88 6.70
CA PRO A 224 5.03 -21.18 7.39
C PRO A 224 3.82 -21.32 8.33
N ASP A 225 3.26 -20.19 8.78
CA ASP A 225 2.03 -20.14 9.59
C ASP A 225 0.74 -20.22 8.74
N GLY A 226 0.87 -20.34 7.41
CA GLY A 226 -0.24 -20.41 6.47
C GLY A 226 -0.80 -19.04 6.04
N SER A 227 -0.27 -17.93 6.56
CA SER A 227 -0.68 -16.59 6.12
C SER A 227 -0.18 -16.27 4.71
N LYS A 228 -0.96 -15.51 3.93
CA LYS A 228 -0.54 -15.03 2.61
C LYS A 228 0.64 -14.07 2.75
N ILE A 229 1.59 -14.15 1.81
CA ILE A 229 2.69 -13.21 1.66
C ILE A 229 2.17 -12.02 0.85
N LYS A 230 2.12 -10.85 1.48
CA LYS A 230 1.51 -9.64 0.92
C LYS A 230 2.44 -8.44 1.03
N ASN A 231 2.33 -7.51 0.09
CA ASN A 231 2.88 -6.17 0.28
C ASN A 231 2.06 -5.43 1.34
N ARG A 232 2.58 -4.32 1.84
CA ARG A 232 1.89 -3.54 2.86
C ARG A 232 2.02 -2.05 2.61
N ILE A 233 0.92 -1.33 2.82
CA ILE A 233 0.95 0.12 2.95
C ILE A 233 0.70 0.48 4.41
N VAL A 234 1.54 1.36 4.94
CA VAL A 234 1.41 1.91 6.29
C VAL A 234 1.04 3.38 6.16
N LEU A 235 -0.16 3.71 6.60
CA LEU A 235 -0.69 5.07 6.62
C LEU A 235 -0.52 5.66 8.01
N ASN A 236 -0.04 6.90 8.11
CA ASN A 236 0.03 7.60 9.38
C ASN A 236 -1.36 8.10 9.77
N TYR A 237 -1.78 7.71 10.97
CA TYR A 237 -3.09 8.03 11.50
C TYR A 237 -3.21 9.53 11.79
N PRO A 238 -4.16 10.25 11.16
CA PRO A 238 -4.38 11.67 11.42
C PRO A 238 -5.08 11.85 12.76
N ASN A 239 -4.40 12.48 13.72
CA ASN A 239 -5.01 12.79 15.01
C ASN A 239 -6.04 13.89 14.87
N ALA A 240 -7.17 13.73 15.56
CA ALA A 240 -8.19 14.76 15.64
C ALA A 240 -7.58 16.05 16.21
N PRO A 241 -7.85 17.23 15.63
CA PRO A 241 -7.53 18.50 16.26
C PRO A 241 -8.17 18.63 17.65
N GLU A 242 -7.57 19.40 18.55
CA GLU A 242 -8.14 19.61 19.89
C GLU A 242 -9.54 20.25 19.85
N ALA A 243 -9.71 21.26 18.99
CA ALA A 243 -10.98 21.94 18.80
C ALA A 243 -11.88 21.17 17.81
N ARG A 244 -13.00 20.67 18.34
CA ARG A 244 -13.98 19.85 17.60
C ARG A 244 -14.60 20.57 16.40
N ASP A 245 -14.75 21.88 16.47
CA ASP A 245 -15.32 22.69 15.39
C ASP A 245 -14.48 22.61 14.11
N PHE A 246 -13.19 22.29 14.23
CA PHE A 246 -12.30 22.09 13.09
C PHE A 246 -12.30 20.67 12.52
N TRP A 247 -13.00 19.71 13.12
CA TRP A 247 -12.97 18.32 12.65
C TRP A 247 -13.47 18.17 11.21
N PRO A 248 -14.60 18.75 10.78
CA PRO A 248 -15.03 18.67 9.38
C PRO A 248 -14.01 19.29 8.41
N ILE A 249 -13.41 20.43 8.80
CA ILE A 249 -12.43 21.17 7.98
C ILE A 249 -11.14 20.37 7.84
N SER A 250 -10.58 19.90 8.95
CA SER A 250 -9.35 19.11 8.99
C SER A 250 -9.50 17.77 8.28
N LEU A 251 -10.63 17.08 8.42
CA LEU A 251 -10.91 15.83 7.73
C LEU A 251 -10.99 16.03 6.21
N THR A 252 -11.68 17.08 5.75
CA THR A 252 -11.75 17.44 4.33
C THR A 252 -10.37 17.85 3.80
N SER A 253 -9.60 18.59 4.60
CA SER A 253 -8.23 18.97 4.27
C SER A 253 -7.33 17.74 4.15
N TYR A 254 -7.45 16.75 5.04
CA TYR A 254 -6.71 15.49 4.96
C TYR A 254 -7.00 14.78 3.65
N ASN A 255 -8.28 14.66 3.30
CA ASN A 255 -8.70 14.09 2.03
C ASN A 255 -8.20 14.88 0.81
N ASN A 256 -7.90 16.17 0.92
CA ASN A 256 -7.44 17.01 -0.20
C ASN A 256 -5.92 17.24 -0.20
N THR A 257 -5.17 16.53 0.64
CA THR A 257 -3.71 16.73 0.76
C THR A 257 -2.94 16.07 -0.40
N GLY A 258 -3.59 15.27 -1.25
CA GLY A 258 -3.03 14.78 -2.52
C GLY A 258 -1.84 13.83 -2.36
N SER A 259 -0.75 14.09 -3.10
CA SER A 259 0.45 13.24 -3.19
C SER A 259 1.15 12.99 -1.87
N ALA A 260 0.87 13.85 -0.89
CA ALA A 260 1.36 13.77 0.48
C ALA A 260 0.88 12.52 1.22
N TYR A 261 -0.30 11.98 0.91
CA TYR A 261 -0.85 10.76 1.52
C TYR A 261 -1.50 9.86 0.45
N PRO A 262 -1.03 8.61 0.24
CA PRO A 262 -1.70 7.65 -0.62
C PRO A 262 -3.17 7.53 -0.23
N PHE A 263 -4.06 7.45 -1.22
CA PHE A 263 -5.51 7.40 -1.00
C PHE A 263 -6.15 8.72 -0.52
N THR A 264 -5.49 9.86 -0.66
CA THR A 264 -6.15 11.18 -0.60
C THR A 264 -6.30 11.74 -2.04
N CYS A 265 -7.27 12.64 -2.24
CA CYS A 265 -7.57 13.32 -3.51
C CYS A 265 -6.54 14.39 -3.86
#